data_AF-A0A8J2I0V3-F1
#
_entry.id   AF-A0A8J2I0V3-F1
#
_cell.length_a   1.000
_cell.length_b   1.000
_cell.length_c   1.000
_cell.angle_alpha   90.00
_cell.angle_beta   90.00
_cell.angle_gamma   90.00
#
_symmetry.space_group_name_H-M   'P 1'
#
loop_
_entity.id
_entity.type
_entity.pdbx_description
1 polymer ?
#
loop_
_entity_poly.entity_id
_entity_poly.type
_entity_poly.pdbx_seq_one_letter_code
_entity_poly.pdbx_strand_id
1 'polypeptide(L)'
;MATTNLEAVETAKTISGPHTLFNSSFIIEFLEPPPTLNATVLMRTIYLTPANSKGKHHPQSPPLHLHFDQSETFYVAKGKVGTTLGWAAQDQAWTSEDGAFEIEPWVPHRFWPHPEAQEDSVLYVWAHPTGTPDPMDRLFFENLLLYMSDVEEKKVSLSLIQIMLMQ
;
A
#
# COMPACT_ATOMS: atom_id res chain seq x y z
N MET A 1 18.95 -14.60 -2.60
CA MET A 1 17.56 -14.21 -2.30
C MET A 1 16.65 -15.14 -3.08
N ALA A 2 15.68 -15.77 -2.44
CA ALA A 2 14.67 -16.55 -3.15
C ALA A 2 13.84 -15.57 -4.00
N THR A 3 13.63 -15.88 -5.28
CA THR A 3 12.77 -15.07 -6.15
C THR A 3 11.33 -15.16 -5.66
N THR A 4 10.71 -14.02 -5.37
CA THR A 4 9.29 -13.92 -5.00
C THR A 4 8.43 -14.55 -6.10
N ASN A 5 7.54 -15.47 -5.73
CA ASN A 5 6.60 -16.05 -6.67
C ASN A 5 5.43 -15.07 -6.91
N LEU A 6 5.58 -14.19 -7.90
CA LEU A 6 4.59 -13.17 -8.24
C LEU A 6 3.25 -13.77 -8.71
N GLU A 7 3.27 -14.93 -9.36
CA GLU A 7 2.02 -15.62 -9.76
C GLU A 7 1.19 -16.00 -8.52
N ALA A 8 1.83 -16.50 -7.47
CA ALA A 8 1.15 -16.80 -6.21
C ALA A 8 0.59 -15.54 -5.52
N VAL A 9 1.28 -14.39 -5.64
CA VAL A 9 0.82 -13.10 -5.13
C VAL A 9 -0.41 -12.61 -5.92
N GLU A 10 -0.36 -12.68 -7.25
CA GLU A 10 -1.41 -12.16 -8.11
C GLU A 10 -2.70 -12.97 -8.05
N THR A 11 -2.57 -14.29 -7.87
CA THR A 11 -3.68 -15.25 -7.78
C THR A 11 -4.18 -15.49 -6.34
N ALA A 12 -3.59 -14.79 -5.36
CA ALA A 12 -3.98 -14.92 -3.96
C ALA A 12 -5.48 -14.63 -3.76
N LYS A 13 -6.10 -15.41 -2.87
CA LYS A 13 -7.55 -15.35 -2.62
C LYS A 13 -7.92 -14.03 -1.95
N THR A 14 -8.87 -13.29 -2.49
CA THR A 14 -9.47 -12.13 -1.81
C THR A 14 -10.22 -12.58 -0.55
N ILE A 15 -9.89 -11.93 0.58
CA ILE A 15 -10.51 -12.18 1.89
C ILE A 15 -11.26 -10.97 2.44
N SER A 16 -11.01 -9.76 1.90
CA SER A 16 -11.85 -8.58 2.13
C SER A 16 -11.77 -7.60 0.95
N GLY A 17 -12.80 -6.78 0.76
CA GLY A 17 -12.97 -5.90 -0.38
C GLY A 17 -13.66 -6.57 -1.59
N PRO A 18 -13.68 -5.92 -2.77
CA PRO A 18 -13.07 -4.62 -3.06
C PRO A 18 -13.75 -3.47 -2.33
N HIS A 19 -12.95 -2.62 -1.68
CA HIS A 19 -13.38 -1.36 -1.10
C HIS A 19 -13.04 -0.23 -2.07
N THR A 20 -14.04 0.56 -2.45
CA THR A 20 -13.85 1.76 -3.27
C THR A 20 -13.74 2.96 -2.36
N LEU A 21 -12.58 3.62 -2.38
CA LEU A 21 -12.17 4.64 -1.41
C LEU A 21 -11.79 5.95 -2.11
N PHE A 22 -11.70 7.01 -1.30
CA PHE A 22 -11.18 8.33 -1.64
C PHE A 22 -11.90 9.02 -2.81
N ASN A 23 -13.23 9.09 -2.77
CA ASN A 23 -14.08 9.58 -3.84
C ASN A 23 -13.95 8.74 -5.13
N SER A 24 -13.95 7.42 -4.97
CA SER A 24 -13.85 6.45 -6.06
C SER A 24 -12.59 6.57 -6.91
N SER A 25 -11.48 7.01 -6.32
CA SER A 25 -10.19 7.13 -7.01
C SER A 25 -9.22 6.00 -6.69
N PHE A 26 -9.55 5.15 -5.73
CA PHE A 26 -8.71 4.06 -5.27
C PHE A 26 -9.55 2.84 -4.91
N ILE A 27 -9.10 1.67 -5.31
CA ILE A 27 -9.67 0.39 -4.89
C ILE A 27 -8.64 -0.35 -4.06
N ILE A 28 -9.07 -0.98 -2.98
CA ILE A 28 -8.24 -1.91 -2.21
C ILE A 28 -8.98 -3.22 -1.95
N GLU A 29 -8.24 -4.31 -2.12
CA GLU A 29 -8.62 -5.65 -1.72
C GLU A 29 -7.54 -6.21 -0.79
N PHE A 30 -7.97 -6.91 0.25
CA PHE A 30 -7.08 -7.67 1.12
C PHE A 30 -7.10 -9.12 0.69
N LEU A 31 -5.92 -9.69 0.48
CA LEU A 31 -5.72 -11.04 0.00
C LEU A 31 -5.13 -11.91 1.11
N GLU A 32 -5.41 -13.21 1.07
CA GLU A 32 -4.75 -14.20 1.91
C GLU A 32 -3.28 -14.32 1.48
N PRO A 33 -2.29 -13.92 2.31
CA PRO A 33 -0.90 -13.98 1.90
C PRO A 33 -0.47 -15.43 1.65
N PRO A 34 0.19 -15.74 0.51
CA PRO A 34 0.80 -17.05 0.32
C PRO A 34 1.72 -17.39 1.51
N PRO A 35 1.68 -18.62 2.06
CA PRO A 35 2.50 -18.99 3.23
C PRO A 35 4.00 -18.75 3.05
N THR A 36 4.48 -18.76 1.81
CA THR A 36 5.88 -18.53 1.46
C THR A 36 6.31 -17.06 1.57
N LEU A 37 5.39 -16.10 1.64
CA LEU A 37 5.75 -14.68 1.76
C LEU A 37 6.14 -14.29 3.19
N ASN A 38 5.76 -15.07 4.21
CA ASN A 38 5.89 -14.66 5.60
C ASN A 38 5.37 -13.22 5.82
N ALA A 39 4.10 -13.00 5.49
CA ALA A 39 3.47 -11.69 5.55
C ALA A 39 2.20 -11.70 6.40
N THR A 40 1.96 -10.61 7.15
CA THR A 40 0.75 -10.45 7.99
C THR A 40 -0.40 -9.78 7.27
N VAL A 41 -0.12 -9.14 6.14
CA VAL A 41 -1.10 -8.54 5.25
C VAL A 41 -0.58 -8.62 3.82
N LEU A 42 -1.50 -8.82 2.87
CA LEU A 42 -1.27 -8.65 1.45
C LEU A 42 -2.42 -7.80 0.89
N MET A 43 -2.09 -6.69 0.25
CA MET A 43 -3.04 -5.76 -0.34
C MET A 43 -2.86 -5.74 -1.85
N ARG A 44 -3.95 -5.88 -2.59
CA ARG A 44 -4.02 -5.46 -3.99
C ARG A 44 -4.70 -4.10 -4.04
N THR A 45 -4.00 -3.12 -4.58
CA THR A 45 -4.46 -1.75 -4.67
C THR A 45 -4.50 -1.29 -6.11
N ILE A 46 -5.49 -0.47 -6.44
CA ILE A 46 -5.68 0.07 -7.79
C ILE A 46 -5.86 1.56 -7.67
N TYR A 47 -4.92 2.33 -8.24
CA TYR A 47 -5.14 3.75 -8.46
C TYR A 47 -5.86 3.94 -9.79
N LEU A 48 -7.03 4.58 -9.73
CA LEU A 48 -7.91 4.76 -10.88
C LEU A 48 -7.61 6.05 -11.62
N THR A 49 -7.61 5.98 -12.94
CA THR A 49 -7.57 7.16 -13.81
C THR A 49 -8.91 7.91 -13.78
N PRO A 50 -8.91 9.25 -13.88
CA PRO A 50 -7.77 10.15 -14.11
C PRO A 50 -7.08 10.63 -12.81
N ALA A 51 -7.42 10.07 -11.64
CA ALA A 51 -6.95 10.58 -10.35
C ALA A 51 -5.43 10.42 -10.13
N ASN A 52 -4.76 9.58 -10.93
CA ASN A 52 -3.30 9.44 -10.93
C ASN A 52 -2.56 10.78 -11.13
N SER A 53 -3.18 11.72 -11.86
CA SER A 53 -2.66 13.08 -12.04
C SER A 53 -2.43 13.84 -10.74
N LYS A 54 -3.07 13.44 -9.63
CA LYS A 54 -2.85 14.04 -8.30
C LYS A 54 -1.46 13.70 -7.73
N GLY A 55 -0.80 12.64 -8.19
CA GLY A 55 0.53 12.27 -7.73
C GLY A 55 0.61 12.13 -6.21
N LYS A 56 1.64 12.73 -5.62
CA LYS A 56 1.85 12.83 -4.16
C LYS A 56 0.73 13.52 -3.38
N HIS A 57 -0.17 14.22 -4.04
CA HIS A 57 -1.35 14.86 -3.45
C HIS A 57 -2.61 14.01 -3.55
N HIS A 58 -2.52 12.80 -4.11
CA HIS A 58 -3.62 11.86 -4.04
C HIS A 58 -3.90 11.52 -2.56
N PRO A 59 -5.15 11.55 -2.09
CA PRO A 59 -5.47 11.43 -0.67
C PRO A 59 -5.09 10.08 -0.04
N GLN A 60 -5.01 9.01 -0.84
CA GLN A 60 -4.46 7.74 -0.37
C GLN A 60 -2.95 7.81 -0.11
N SER A 61 -2.20 8.66 -0.83
CA SER A 61 -0.74 8.66 -0.78
C SER A 61 -0.27 9.03 0.62
N PRO A 62 0.26 8.08 1.40
CA PRO A 62 0.56 8.33 2.80
C PRO A 62 1.60 9.45 2.93
N PRO A 63 1.66 10.15 4.06
CA PRO A 63 2.81 10.99 4.38
C PRO A 63 4.13 10.20 4.26
N LEU A 64 5.25 10.91 4.09
CA LEU A 64 6.56 10.27 4.20
C LEU A 64 6.70 9.72 5.63
N HIS A 65 6.86 8.40 5.74
CA HIS A 65 6.92 7.69 7.01
C HIS A 65 8.01 6.62 6.96
N LEU A 66 8.21 5.91 8.06
CA LEU A 66 9.16 4.80 8.13
C LEU A 66 8.68 3.79 9.18
N HIS A 67 9.07 2.54 8.99
CA HIS A 67 8.82 1.45 9.93
C HIS A 67 10.10 1.13 10.71
N PHE A 68 9.99 0.88 12.02
CA PHE A 68 11.15 0.57 12.86
C PHE A 68 11.51 -0.93 12.88
N ASP A 69 10.53 -1.82 12.73
CA ASP A 69 10.71 -3.28 12.82
C ASP A 69 10.15 -4.05 11.61
N GLN A 70 9.18 -3.47 10.92
CA GLN A 70 8.51 -4.10 9.77
C GLN A 70 9.21 -3.70 8.47
N SER A 71 9.54 -4.66 7.62
CA SER A 71 9.81 -4.38 6.20
C SER A 71 8.51 -4.43 5.40
N GLU A 72 8.48 -3.72 4.28
CA GLU A 72 7.34 -3.67 3.38
C GLU A 72 7.83 -3.93 1.95
N THR A 73 7.27 -4.95 1.31
CA THR A 73 7.58 -5.27 -0.08
C THR A 73 6.42 -4.88 -0.96
N PHE A 74 6.74 -4.34 -2.14
CA PHE A 74 5.73 -4.00 -3.14
C PHE A 74 6.10 -4.51 -4.53
N TYR A 75 5.10 -4.59 -5.38
CA TYR A 75 5.23 -4.97 -6.79
C TYR A 75 4.15 -4.29 -7.63
N VAL A 76 4.54 -3.67 -8.74
CA VAL A 76 3.60 -3.06 -9.69
C VAL A 76 3.23 -4.07 -10.76
N ALA A 77 2.00 -4.59 -10.75
CA ALA A 77 1.55 -5.55 -11.76
C ALA A 77 1.13 -4.89 -13.08
N LYS A 78 0.67 -3.63 -13.00
CA LYS A 78 0.14 -2.89 -14.15
C LYS A 78 0.30 -1.38 -13.95
N GLY A 79 0.48 -0.64 -15.04
CA GLY A 79 0.55 0.81 -15.02
C GLY A 79 1.87 1.31 -14.44
N LYS A 80 1.82 2.42 -13.68
CA LYS A 80 3.00 3.08 -13.15
C LYS A 80 2.73 3.67 -11.76
N VAL A 81 3.56 3.33 -10.79
CA VAL A 81 3.50 3.85 -9.42
C VAL A 81 4.79 4.57 -9.09
N GLY A 82 4.71 5.63 -8.31
CA GLY A 82 5.87 6.32 -7.77
C GLY A 82 6.11 5.97 -6.31
N THR A 83 7.38 5.95 -5.92
CA THR A 83 7.80 5.96 -4.52
C THR A 83 8.68 7.17 -4.27
N THR A 84 8.59 7.76 -3.08
CA THR A 84 9.70 8.56 -2.55
C THR A 84 10.45 7.69 -1.55
N LEU A 85 11.76 7.51 -1.68
CA LEU A 85 12.56 6.56 -0.89
C LEU A 85 13.80 7.21 -0.27
N GLY A 86 14.15 6.70 0.92
CA GLY A 86 15.39 7.01 1.62
C GLY A 86 15.44 8.40 2.26
N TRP A 87 16.49 8.63 3.03
CA TRP A 87 16.72 9.88 3.76
C TRP A 87 16.94 11.11 2.86
N ALA A 88 17.36 10.89 1.61
CA ALA A 88 17.45 11.93 0.59
C ALA A 88 16.11 12.22 -0.09
N ALA A 89 15.03 11.50 0.25
CA ALA A 89 13.68 11.62 -0.31
C ALA A 89 13.68 11.61 -1.85
N GLN A 90 14.33 10.61 -2.45
CA GLN A 90 14.44 10.50 -3.90
C GLN A 90 13.19 9.84 -4.49
N ASP A 91 12.70 10.40 -5.59
CA ASP A 91 11.57 9.83 -6.31
C ASP A 91 12.03 8.77 -7.31
N GLN A 92 11.29 7.68 -7.37
CA GLN A 92 11.47 6.60 -8.35
C GLN A 92 10.12 6.19 -8.90
N ALA A 93 10.09 5.87 -10.20
CA ALA A 93 8.93 5.29 -10.88
C ALA A 93 9.13 3.78 -11.04
N TRP A 94 8.04 3.04 -10.89
CA TRP A 94 8.01 1.58 -10.91
C TRP A 94 6.94 1.07 -11.88
N THR A 95 7.25 -0.02 -12.55
CA THR A 95 6.44 -0.75 -13.52
C THR A 95 6.56 -2.25 -13.28
N SER A 96 5.86 -3.06 -14.07
CA SER A 96 5.94 -4.52 -13.98
C SER A 96 7.29 -5.10 -14.38
N GLU A 97 8.10 -4.36 -15.13
CA GLU A 97 9.46 -4.78 -15.52
C GLU A 97 10.45 -4.75 -14.34
N ASP A 98 10.15 -4.00 -13.29
CA ASP A 98 11.04 -3.81 -12.13
C ASP A 98 10.93 -4.94 -11.09
N GLY A 99 9.88 -5.75 -11.15
CA GLY A 99 9.64 -6.84 -10.20
C GLY A 99 9.26 -6.37 -8.79
N ALA A 100 9.45 -7.24 -7.80
CA ALA A 100 9.21 -6.91 -6.40
C ALA A 100 10.40 -6.19 -5.77
N PHE A 101 10.12 -5.17 -4.96
CA PHE A 101 11.12 -4.42 -4.22
C PHE A 101 10.77 -4.36 -2.73
N GLU A 102 11.73 -4.73 -1.89
CA GLU A 102 11.61 -4.68 -0.44
C GLU A 102 12.15 -3.36 0.11
N ILE A 103 11.32 -2.67 0.90
CA ILE A 103 11.67 -1.51 1.69
C ILE A 103 12.01 -2.00 3.10
N GLU A 104 13.31 -1.98 3.40
CA GLU A 104 13.85 -2.38 4.70
C GLU A 104 13.39 -1.45 5.84
N PRO A 105 13.41 -1.92 7.10
CA PRO A 105 13.20 -1.07 8.26
C PRO A 105 14.16 0.14 8.24
N TRP A 106 13.71 1.26 8.83
CA TRP A 106 14.47 2.52 8.90
C TRP A 106 14.73 3.23 7.56
N VAL A 107 14.08 2.79 6.48
CA VAL A 107 14.08 3.50 5.19
C VAL A 107 12.83 4.37 5.10
N PRO A 108 12.93 5.72 5.07
CA PRO A 108 11.78 6.58 4.83
C PRO A 108 11.16 6.31 3.46
N HIS A 109 9.84 6.18 3.42
CA HIS A 109 9.13 5.91 2.18
C HIS A 109 7.70 6.48 2.14
N ARG A 110 7.17 6.59 0.93
CA ARG A 110 5.74 6.74 0.63
C ARG A 110 5.44 6.30 -0.80
N PHE A 111 4.23 5.81 -1.03
CA PHE A 111 3.70 5.47 -2.36
C PHE A 111 2.81 6.58 -2.90
N TRP A 112 2.77 6.72 -4.22
CA TRP A 112 1.85 7.64 -4.90
C TRP A 112 1.54 7.17 -6.34
N PRO A 113 0.32 7.43 -6.85
CA PRO A 113 0.03 7.11 -8.24
C PRO A 113 0.87 7.98 -9.16
N HIS A 114 1.49 7.41 -10.19
CA HIS A 114 2.38 8.21 -11.04
C HIS A 114 1.58 9.12 -12.00
N PRO A 115 1.83 10.44 -12.08
CA PRO A 115 1.05 11.35 -12.95
C PRO A 115 1.10 11.00 -14.44
N GLU A 116 2.18 10.35 -14.88
CA GLU A 116 2.34 9.86 -16.25
C GLU A 116 1.74 8.47 -16.51
N ALA A 117 1.06 7.86 -15.54
CA ALA A 117 0.35 6.60 -15.77
C ALA A 117 -0.78 6.83 -16.79
N GLN A 118 -0.74 6.13 -17.92
CA GLN A 118 -1.73 6.25 -19.00
C GLN A 118 -2.97 5.36 -18.79
N GLU A 119 -2.92 4.52 -17.76
CA GLU A 119 -3.97 3.57 -17.37
C GLU A 119 -3.99 3.40 -15.85
N ASP A 120 -4.98 2.68 -15.35
CA ASP A 120 -5.07 2.32 -13.95
C ASP A 120 -3.82 1.55 -13.51
N SER A 121 -3.32 1.87 -12.32
CA SER A 121 -2.09 1.28 -11.80
C SER A 121 -2.41 0.27 -10.70
N VAL A 122 -1.98 -0.97 -10.87
CA VAL A 122 -2.21 -2.07 -9.93
C VAL A 122 -0.93 -2.34 -9.17
N LEU A 123 -1.00 -2.19 -7.84
CA LEU A 123 0.11 -2.33 -6.92
C LEU A 123 -0.24 -3.36 -5.85
N TYR A 124 0.64 -4.34 -5.68
CA TYR A 124 0.61 -5.27 -4.56
C TYR A 124 1.57 -4.78 -3.48
N VAL A 125 1.14 -4.85 -2.22
CA VAL A 125 1.92 -4.44 -1.06
C VAL A 125 1.73 -5.45 0.06
N TRP A 126 2.80 -5.89 0.69
CA TRP A 126 2.74 -6.79 1.83
C TRP A 126 3.83 -6.50 2.85
N ALA A 127 3.54 -6.83 4.11
CA ALA A 127 4.37 -6.48 5.26
C ALA A 127 5.00 -7.72 5.89
N HIS A 128 6.27 -7.60 6.31
CA HIS A 128 7.01 -8.66 7.01
C HIS A 128 7.43 -8.18 8.41
N PRO A 129 6.59 -8.38 9.43
CA PRO A 129 6.98 -8.07 10.81
C PRO A 129 7.87 -9.17 11.38
N THR A 130 8.92 -8.78 12.11
CA THR A 130 9.93 -9.73 12.63
C THR A 130 10.06 -9.78 14.15
N GLY A 131 9.56 -8.78 14.90
CA GLY A 131 9.88 -8.59 16.31
C GLY A 131 8.74 -8.26 17.27
N THR A 132 7.47 -8.34 16.87
CA THR A 132 6.31 -8.02 17.73
C THR A 132 5.31 -9.19 17.84
N PRO A 133 4.75 -9.49 19.03
CA PRO A 133 3.73 -10.51 19.20
C PRO A 133 2.42 -10.15 18.48
N ASP A 134 2.11 -8.85 18.42
CA ASP A 134 0.90 -8.30 17.80
C ASP A 134 1.32 -7.35 16.66
N PRO A 135 1.61 -7.88 15.46
CA PRO A 135 1.98 -7.06 14.32
C PRO A 135 0.79 -6.30 13.74
N MET A 136 1.08 -5.20 13.02
CA MET A 136 0.07 -4.58 12.16
C MET A 136 -0.34 -5.59 11.09
N ASP A 137 -1.62 -5.92 11.08
CA ASP A 137 -2.20 -6.95 10.23
C ASP A 137 -3.28 -6.36 9.31
N ARG A 138 -4.00 -7.24 8.60
CA ARG A 138 -5.11 -6.84 7.75
C ARG A 138 -6.11 -5.93 8.48
N LEU A 139 -6.53 -6.27 9.70
CA LEU A 139 -7.59 -5.52 10.39
C LEU A 139 -7.13 -4.10 10.70
N PHE A 140 -5.88 -3.93 11.12
CA PHE A 140 -5.29 -2.61 11.31
C PHE A 140 -5.32 -1.78 10.02
N PHE A 141 -4.77 -2.30 8.92
CA PHE A 141 -4.68 -1.56 7.65
C PHE A 141 -6.07 -1.29 7.03
N GLU A 142 -6.98 -2.26 7.13
CA GLU A 142 -8.36 -2.11 6.66
C GLU A 142 -9.08 -0.99 7.42
N ASN A 143 -9.07 -1.03 8.75
CA ASN A 143 -9.70 0.01 9.56
C ASN A 143 -9.07 1.39 9.31
N LEU A 144 -7.75 1.46 9.18
CA LEU A 144 -7.04 2.72 8.97
C LEU A 144 -7.41 3.34 7.62
N LEU A 145 -7.33 2.58 6.54
CA LEU A 145 -7.54 3.09 5.19
C LEU A 145 -9.01 3.46 4.94
N LEU A 146 -9.96 2.68 5.45
CA LEU A 146 -11.38 3.02 5.39
C LEU A 146 -11.67 4.30 6.19
N TYR A 147 -11.09 4.42 7.39
CA TYR A 147 -11.24 5.62 8.20
C TYR A 147 -10.64 6.87 7.54
N MET A 148 -9.43 6.76 6.96
CA MET A 148 -8.81 7.87 6.20
C MET A 148 -9.65 8.27 4.99
N SER A 149 -10.27 7.31 4.31
CA SER A 149 -11.21 7.58 3.22
C SER A 149 -12.43 8.36 3.71
N ASP A 150 -13.04 7.96 4.82
CA ASP A 150 -14.22 8.65 5.37
C ASP A 150 -13.88 10.06 5.87
N VAL A 151 -12.67 10.29 6.37
CA VAL A 151 -12.17 11.62 6.73
C VAL A 151 -12.02 12.49 5.48
N GLU A 152 -11.36 11.99 4.43
CA GLU A 152 -11.18 12.72 3.17
C GLU A 152 -12.53 13.06 2.52
N GLU A 153 -13.47 12.12 2.54
CA GLU A 153 -14.83 12.27 2.00
C GLU A 153 -15.76 13.08 2.92
N LYS A 154 -15.24 13.60 4.04
CA LYS A 154 -15.96 14.45 5.01
C LYS A 154 -17.17 13.78 5.64
N LYS A 155 -17.19 12.44 5.68
CA LYS A 155 -18.22 11.67 6.40
C LYS A 155 -17.99 11.71 7.91
N VAL A 156 -16.72 11.79 8.32
CA VAL A 156 -16.29 11.89 9.71
C VAL A 156 -15.17 12.93 9.86
N SER A 157 -14.95 13.40 11.10
CA SER A 157 -13.81 14.26 11.41
C SER A 157 -12.60 13.42 11.85
N LEU A 158 -11.40 13.90 11.55
CA LEU A 158 -10.16 13.28 12.01
C LEU A 158 -10.09 13.28 13.54
N SER A 159 -9.79 12.12 14.11
CA SER A 159 -9.65 11.85 15.54
C SER A 159 -8.34 11.10 15.74
N LEU A 160 -7.35 11.79 16.33
CA LEU A 160 -6.07 11.16 16.66
C LEU A 160 -6.25 10.03 17.68
N ILE A 161 -7.22 10.17 18.59
CA ILE A 161 -7.54 9.12 19.58
C ILE A 161 -8.01 7.85 18.87
N GLN A 162 -8.83 7.97 17.83
CA GLN A 162 -9.30 6.80 17.07
C GLN A 162 -8.13 6.11 16.37
N ILE A 163 -7.19 6.86 15.78
CA ILE A 163 -5.98 6.29 15.15
C ILE A 163 -5.10 5.59 16.19
N MET A 164 -4.88 6.20 17.35
CA MET A 164 -4.02 5.66 18.41
C MET A 164 -4.59 4.41 19.08
N LEU A 165 -5.91 4.22 19.04
CA LEU A 165 -6.61 3.06 19.62
C LEU A 165 -7.01 2.02 18.56
N MET A 166 -6.56 2.19 17.33
CA MET A 166 -6.86 1.28 16.23
C MET A 166 -5.96 0.06 16.31
N GLN A 167 -6.55 -1.08 16.67
CA GLN A 167 -6.00 -2.43 16.51
C GLN A 167 -7.14 -3.36 16.11
#